data_AF-A0A849M2Z9-F1
#
_entry.id   AF-A0A849M2Z9-F1
#
_cell.length_a   1.000
_cell.length_b   1.000
_cell.length_c   1.000
_cell.angle_alpha   90.00
_cell.angle_beta   90.00
_cell.angle_gamma   90.00
#
_symmetry.space_group_name_H-M   'P 1'
#
loop_
_entity.id
_entity.type
_entity.pdbx_description
1 polymer ?
#
loop_
_entity_poly.entity_id
_entity_poly.type
_entity_poly.pdbx_seq_one_letter_code
_entity_poly.pdbx_strand_id
1 'polypeptide(L)'
;MNQTCSYCGFKFEREEGYFTSAIIIANFLYAFIVAPIMLIMTALEIPFWKIGLLLGSVSLVMVPFIFRFARTIWLHFDFSINPE
;
A
#
# COMPACT_ATOMS: atom_id res chain seq x y z
N MET A 1 5.56 -11.85 -7.36
CA MET A 1 6.03 -11.99 -5.97
C MET A 1 6.22 -13.48 -5.74
N ASN A 2 7.30 -13.89 -5.07
CA ASN A 2 7.52 -15.31 -4.80
C ASN A 2 6.43 -15.82 -3.85
N GLN A 3 5.95 -17.04 -4.06
CA GLN A 3 4.94 -17.67 -3.20
C GLN A 3 5.56 -18.20 -1.90
N THR A 4 6.82 -18.58 -1.96
CA THR A 4 7.59 -19.12 -0.84
C THR A 4 8.95 -18.43 -0.74
N CYS A 5 9.51 -18.42 0.47
CA CYS A 5 10.87 -17.96 0.72
C CYS A 5 11.88 -19.02 0.25
N SER A 6 12.87 -18.61 -0.55
CA SER A 6 13.91 -19.50 -1.10
C SER A 6 14.87 -20.07 -0.05
N TYR A 7 14.97 -19.42 1.12
CA TYR A 7 15.92 -19.78 2.18
C TYR A 7 15.28 -20.67 3.25
N CYS A 8 14.06 -20.35 3.71
CA CYS A 8 13.39 -21.09 4.78
C CYS A 8 12.13 -21.87 4.34
N GLY A 9 11.70 -21.74 3.08
CA GLY A 9 10.51 -22.43 2.57
C GLY A 9 9.18 -21.84 3.04
N PHE A 10 9.19 -20.76 3.83
CA PHE A 10 7.98 -20.14 4.37
C PHE A 10 7.01 -19.70 3.26
N LYS A 11 5.75 -20.12 3.34
CA LYS A 11 4.68 -19.76 2.41
C LYS A 11 4.09 -18.41 2.82
N PHE A 12 4.26 -17.39 1.98
CA PHE A 12 3.80 -16.03 2.28
C PHE A 12 2.27 -15.90 2.31
N GLU A 13 1.56 -16.74 1.56
CA GLU A 13 0.10 -16.81 1.55
C GLU A 13 -0.33 -18.07 2.31
N ARG A 14 -0.57 -17.93 3.63
CA ARG A 14 -0.94 -19.05 4.50
C ARG A 14 -2.34 -19.58 4.15
N GLU A 15 -3.29 -18.67 3.94
CA GLU A 15 -4.70 -18.94 3.62
C GLU A 15 -5.13 -18.19 2.36
N GLU A 16 -6.18 -18.66 1.68
CA GLU A 16 -6.79 -17.92 0.57
C GLU A 16 -7.29 -16.56 1.08
N GLY A 17 -6.89 -15.48 0.40
CA GLY A 17 -7.28 -14.14 0.81
C GLY A 17 -6.48 -13.56 1.99
N TYR A 18 -5.38 -14.20 2.41
CA TYR A 18 -4.50 -13.69 3.47
C TYR A 18 -4.05 -12.23 3.24
N PHE A 19 -3.83 -11.83 1.99
CA PHE A 19 -3.44 -10.46 1.65
C PHE A 19 -4.60 -9.45 1.57
N THR A 20 -5.83 -9.84 1.91
CA THR A 20 -6.97 -8.91 1.94
C THR A 20 -6.74 -7.81 2.98
N SER A 21 -6.22 -8.16 4.15
CA SER A 21 -5.85 -7.19 5.18
C SER A 21 -4.72 -6.25 4.74
N ALA A 22 -3.83 -6.71 3.86
CA ALA A 22 -2.80 -5.86 3.26
C ALA A 22 -3.40 -4.78 2.33
N ILE A 23 -4.61 -4.98 1.79
CA ILE A 23 -5.32 -3.94 1.02
C ILE A 23 -5.72 -2.78 1.94
N ILE A 24 -6.17 -3.08 3.16
CA ILE A 24 -6.51 -2.04 4.15
C ILE A 24 -5.26 -1.21 4.47
N ILE A 25 -4.12 -1.87 4.73
CA ILE A 25 -2.84 -1.19 4.96
C ILE A 25 -2.42 -0.34 3.75
N ALA A 26 -2.58 -0.87 2.53
CA ALA A 26 -2.28 -0.14 1.31
C ALA A 26 -3.14 1.13 1.18
N ASN A 27 -4.44 1.05 1.50
CA ASN A 27 -5.34 2.20 1.49
C ASN A 27 -4.95 3.26 2.53
N PHE A 28 -4.57 2.85 3.75
CA PHE A 28 -4.07 3.79 4.75
C PHE A 28 -2.78 4.48 4.30
N LEU A 29 -1.82 3.72 3.78
CA LEU A 29 -0.56 4.28 3.28
C LEU A 29 -0.80 5.24 2.12
N TYR A 30 -1.70 4.88 1.19
CA TYR A 30 -2.09 5.74 0.09
C TYR A 30 -2.77 7.03 0.56
N ALA A 31 -3.71 6.93 1.51
CA ALA A 31 -4.39 8.09 2.10
C ALA A 31 -3.39 9.04 2.78
N PHE A 32 -2.38 8.49 3.46
CA PHE A 32 -1.33 9.27 4.11
C PHE A 32 -0.47 10.07 3.12
N ILE A 33 -0.33 9.58 1.89
CA ILE A 33 0.38 10.28 0.80
C ILE A 33 -0.54 11.33 0.14
N VAL A 34 -1.78 10.95 -0.16
CA VAL A 34 -2.69 11.79 -0.96
C VAL A 34 -3.31 12.94 -0.15
N ALA A 35 -3.68 12.70 1.12
CA ALA A 35 -4.33 13.70 1.96
C ALA A 35 -3.54 15.02 2.11
N PRO A 36 -2.22 15.00 2.44
CA PRO A 36 -1.47 16.25 2.55
C PRO A 36 -1.31 16.96 1.20
N ILE A 37 -1.12 16.22 0.10
CA ILE A 37 -1.02 16.79 -1.24
C ILE A 37 -2.32 17.50 -1.61
N MET A 38 -3.46 16.84 -1.40
CA MET A 38 -4.78 17.42 -1.60
C MET A 38 -4.95 18.71 -0.79
N LEU A 39 -4.66 18.66 0.52
CA LEU A 39 -4.83 19.80 1.42
C LEU A 39 -3.97 21.00 0.99
N ILE A 40 -2.69 20.76 0.66
CA ILE A 40 -1.77 21.82 0.21
C ILE A 40 -2.25 22.41 -1.11
N MET A 41 -2.61 21.58 -2.09
CA MET A 41 -3.04 22.07 -3.40
C MET A 41 -4.36 22.82 -3.36
N THR A 42 -5.30 22.40 -2.49
CA THR A 42 -6.55 23.16 -2.29
C THR A 42 -6.31 24.47 -1.58
N ALA A 43 -5.37 24.52 -0.61
CA ALA A 43 -4.98 25.77 0.05
C ALA A 43 -4.28 26.75 -0.90
N LEU A 44 -3.62 26.24 -1.95
CA LEU A 44 -3.01 27.04 -3.02
C LEU A 44 -3.98 27.40 -4.15
N GLU A 45 -5.28 27.14 -3.98
CA GLU A 45 -6.34 27.42 -4.97
C GLU A 45 -6.07 26.79 -6.36
N ILE A 46 -5.34 25.67 -6.39
CA ILE A 46 -5.06 24.96 -7.64
C ILE A 46 -6.37 24.36 -8.17
N PRO A 47 -6.69 24.53 -9.46
CA PRO A 47 -7.92 23.99 -10.02
C PRO A 47 -7.95 22.46 -9.92
N PHE A 48 -9.11 21.91 -9.52
CA PHE A 48 -9.29 20.49 -9.22
C PHE A 48 -8.84 19.53 -10.33
N TRP A 49 -8.98 19.92 -11.59
CA TRP A 49 -8.55 19.08 -12.72
C TRP A 49 -7.02 18.86 -12.74
N LYS A 50 -6.22 19.86 -12.34
CA LYS A 50 -4.77 19.73 -12.23
C LYS A 50 -4.38 18.85 -11.05
N ILE A 51 -5.11 18.98 -9.93
CA ILE A 51 -4.95 18.13 -8.75
C ILE A 51 -5.23 16.67 -9.13
N GLY A 52 -6.36 16.41 -9.79
CA GLY A 52 -6.73 15.08 -10.27
C GLY A 52 -5.72 14.48 -11.25
N LEU A 53 -5.20 15.28 -12.18
CA LEU A 53 -4.17 14.84 -13.12
C LEU A 53 -2.87 14.44 -12.40
N LEU A 54 -2.40 15.30 -11.49
CA LEU A 54 -1.19 15.02 -10.71
C LEU A 54 -1.36 13.75 -9.88
N LEU A 55 -2.42 13.67 -9.07
CA LEU A 55 -2.66 12.53 -8.21
C LEU A 55 -2.85 11.26 -9.03
N GLY A 56 -3.62 11.28 -10.10
CA GLY A 56 -3.79 10.13 -11.00
C GLY A 56 -2.46 9.63 -11.56
N SER A 57 -1.58 10.55 -12.00
CA SER A 57 -0.25 10.19 -12.49
C SER A 57 0.66 9.60 -11.41
N VAL A 58 0.66 10.17 -10.20
CA VAL A 58 1.43 9.68 -9.06
C VAL A 58 0.92 8.30 -8.62
N SER A 59 -0.40 8.11 -8.57
CA SER A 59 -1.02 6.84 -8.19
C SER A 59 -0.66 5.72 -9.16
N LEU A 60 -0.69 5.95 -10.47
CA LEU A 60 -0.28 4.95 -11.46
C LEU A 60 1.15 4.44 -11.22
N VAL A 61 2.06 5.34 -10.84
CA VAL A 61 3.45 4.98 -10.54
C VAL A 61 3.57 4.33 -9.16
N MET A 62 2.86 4.85 -8.14
CA MET A 62 3.03 4.45 -6.74
C MET A 62 2.29 3.17 -6.35
N VAL A 63 1.18 2.83 -7.02
CA VAL A 63 0.38 1.62 -6.76
C VAL A 63 1.24 0.36 -6.59
N PRO A 64 2.13 -0.04 -7.53
CA PRO A 64 2.93 -1.26 -7.36
C PRO A 64 3.88 -1.21 -6.15
N PHE A 65 4.35 -0.02 -5.75
CA PHE A 65 5.20 0.12 -4.58
C PHE A 65 4.39 0.02 -3.28
N ILE A 66 3.27 0.73 -3.20
CA ILE A 66 2.38 0.71 -2.03
C ILE A 66 1.90 -0.70 -1.75
N PHE A 67 1.45 -1.44 -2.77
CA PHE A 67 1.02 -2.84 -2.60
C PHE A 67 2.14 -3.74 -2.09
N ARG A 68 3.39 -3.54 -2.54
CA ARG A 68 4.55 -4.31 -2.05
C ARG A 68 4.87 -4.00 -0.59
N PHE A 69 4.88 -2.72 -0.23
CA PHE A 69 5.11 -2.30 1.16
C PHE A 69 4.01 -2.79 2.08
N ALA A 70 2.74 -2.65 1.69
CA ALA A 70 1.61 -3.09 2.49
C ALA A 70 1.64 -4.60 2.77
N ARG A 71 1.98 -5.42 1.77
CA ARG A 71 2.16 -6.87 1.98
C ARG A 71 3.32 -7.19 2.91
N THR A 72 4.42 -6.45 2.81
CA THR A 72 5.60 -6.65 3.67
C THR A 72 5.29 -6.26 5.12
N ILE A 73 4.61 -5.14 5.33
CA ILE A 73 4.15 -4.67 6.64
C ILE A 73 3.18 -5.69 7.24
N TRP A 74 2.20 -6.15 6.45
CA TRP A 74 1.24 -7.16 6.90
C TRP A 74 1.94 -8.45 7.34
N LEU A 75 2.89 -8.96 6.56
CA LEU A 75 3.65 -10.16 6.91
C LEU A 75 4.41 -10.01 8.24
N HIS A 76 5.05 -8.86 8.47
CA HIS A 76 5.77 -8.61 9.73
C HIS A 76 4.82 -8.46 10.91
N PHE A 77 3.71 -7.74 10.70
CA PHE A 77 2.69 -7.54 11.71
C PHE A 77 2.04 -8.87 12.12
N ASP A 78 1.62 -9.66 11.14
CA ASP A 78 1.00 -10.95 11.36
C ASP A 78 1.97 -11.94 12.03
N PHE A 79 3.23 -12.00 11.59
CA PHE A 79 4.26 -12.80 12.25
C PHE A 79 4.53 -12.35 13.70
N SER A 80 4.42 -11.05 14.01
CA SER A 80 4.60 -10.55 15.38
C SER A 80 3.47 -10.92 16.32
N ILE A 81 2.27 -11.16 15.80
CA ILE A 81 1.09 -11.54 16.57
C ILE A 81 0.99 -13.06 16.68
N ASN A 82 1.10 -13.76 15.55
CA ASN A 82 1.00 -15.21 15.44
C ASN A 82 2.23 -15.73 14.65
N PRO A 83 3.32 -16.04 15.37
CA PRO A 83 4.55 -16.57 14.76
C PRO A 83 4.42 -18.02 14.27
N GLU A 84 3.31 -18.71 14.58
CA GLU A 84 2.96 -20.06 14.07
C GLU A 84 2.72 -20.15 12.56
#